data_AF-A0A2S5QZ26-F1
#
_entry.id   AF-A0A2S5QZ26-F1
#
_cell.length_a   1.000
_cell.length_b   1.000
_cell.length_c   1.000
_cell.angle_alpha   90.00
_cell.angle_beta   90.00
_cell.angle_gamma   90.00
#
_symmetry.space_group_name_H-M   'P 1'
#
loop_
_entity.id
_entity.type
_entity.pdbx_description
1 polymer ?
#
loop_
_entity_poly.entity_id
_entity_poly.type
_entity_poly.pdbx_seq_one_letter_code
_entity_poly.pdbx_strand_id
1 'polypeptide(L)'
;MLIFDDNSQPVILDNIHSPTPTEHFWVLDLNIMDYTLTPLVMLEEVICPSLQIRAQGFEFIVPANWNLLVYDRETSQLDVVELSETAGREFTALTYGPNKPYPTPSIITVTNYFLEYKNVGPSLNKHQMLCHPIGPNEWINVSPSDGFNKYLKDATIGDLMGF
;
A
#
# COMPACT_ATOMS: atom_id res chain seq x y z
N MET A 1 -4.63 6.27 -8.46
CA MET A 1 -3.75 5.35 -7.71
C MET A 1 -3.48 4.11 -8.56
N LEU A 2 -2.60 3.22 -8.11
CA LEU A 2 -2.31 1.95 -8.77
C LEU A 2 -2.82 0.79 -7.92
N ILE A 3 -3.25 -0.29 -8.56
CA ILE A 3 -3.63 -1.56 -7.92
C ILE A 3 -3.01 -2.73 -8.67
N PHE A 4 -2.91 -3.89 -8.04
CA PHE A 4 -2.73 -5.17 -8.74
C PHE A 4 -4.08 -5.86 -8.92
N ASP A 5 -4.40 -6.29 -10.14
CA ASP A 5 -5.63 -7.02 -10.46
C ASP A 5 -5.55 -8.52 -10.14
N ASP A 6 -6.62 -9.25 -10.48
CA ASP A 6 -6.74 -10.71 -10.37
C ASP A 6 -5.75 -11.49 -11.23
N ASN A 7 -5.22 -10.87 -12.29
CA ASN A 7 -4.15 -11.39 -13.13
C ASN A 7 -2.76 -10.97 -12.65
N SER A 8 -2.68 -10.36 -11.47
CA SER A 8 -1.45 -9.85 -10.88
C SER A 8 -0.73 -8.86 -11.80
N GLN A 9 -1.49 -8.04 -12.53
CA GLN A 9 -0.98 -6.94 -13.35
C GLN A 9 -1.29 -5.58 -12.72
N PRO A 10 -0.38 -4.60 -12.81
CA PRO A 10 -0.66 -3.24 -12.36
C PRO A 10 -1.74 -2.57 -13.23
N VAL A 11 -2.77 -2.00 -12.58
CA VAL A 11 -3.84 -1.23 -13.23
C VAL A 11 -3.87 0.18 -12.65
N ILE A 12 -4.02 1.17 -13.53
CA ILE A 12 -4.16 2.59 -13.15
C ILE A 12 -5.63 2.88 -12.88
N LEU A 13 -5.90 3.50 -11.73
CA LEU A 13 -7.18 4.08 -11.38
C LEU A 13 -7.06 5.61 -11.42
N ASP A 14 -7.66 6.25 -12.42
CA ASP A 14 -7.59 7.71 -12.64
C ASP A 14 -8.97 8.38 -12.77
N ASN A 15 -10.01 7.59 -13.01
CA ASN A 15 -11.37 8.06 -13.26
C ASN A 15 -12.43 7.06 -12.77
N ILE A 16 -13.34 7.52 -11.91
CA ILE A 16 -14.46 6.73 -11.38
C ILE A 16 -15.57 6.45 -12.41
N HIS A 17 -15.60 7.19 -13.53
CA HIS A 17 -16.61 7.07 -14.58
C HIS A 17 -16.19 6.14 -15.73
N SER A 18 -14.90 5.75 -15.77
CA SER A 18 -14.40 4.83 -16.76
C SER A 18 -14.66 3.38 -16.32
N PRO A 19 -15.10 2.48 -17.22
CA PRO A 19 -15.14 1.06 -16.92
C PRO A 19 -13.76 0.59 -16.46
N THR A 20 -13.69 -0.01 -15.28
CA THR A 20 -12.45 -0.59 -14.78
C THR A 20 -12.32 -2.00 -15.36
N PRO A 21 -11.16 -2.38 -15.93
CA PRO A 21 -11.01 -3.67 -16.60
C PRO A 21 -10.89 -4.87 -15.63
N THR A 22 -11.02 -4.65 -14.33
CA THR A 22 -10.85 -5.68 -13.30
C THR A 22 -12.02 -5.70 -12.33
N GLU A 23 -12.34 -6.91 -11.84
CA GLU A 23 -13.34 -7.17 -10.81
C GLU A 23 -12.74 -7.36 -9.41
N HIS A 24 -11.44 -7.62 -9.30
CA HIS A 24 -10.77 -7.88 -8.03
C HIS A 24 -9.40 -7.22 -7.97
N PHE A 25 -8.91 -7.02 -6.75
CA PHE A 25 -7.58 -6.46 -6.53
C PHE A 25 -6.94 -7.02 -5.27
N TRP A 26 -5.61 -6.95 -5.23
CA TRP A 26 -4.83 -7.45 -4.10
C TRP A 26 -4.86 -6.50 -2.91
N VAL A 27 -5.09 -7.07 -1.73
CA VAL A 27 -4.98 -6.42 -0.43
C VAL A 27 -4.22 -7.30 0.54
N LEU A 28 -3.60 -6.68 1.54
CA LEU A 28 -3.25 -7.34 2.80
C LEU A 28 -4.46 -7.22 3.74
N ASP A 29 -5.03 -8.35 4.14
CA ASP A 29 -6.11 -8.38 5.13
C ASP A 29 -5.54 -8.73 6.50
N LEU A 30 -5.44 -7.73 7.37
CA LEU A 30 -4.89 -7.86 8.71
C LEU A 30 -5.81 -8.60 9.70
N ASN A 31 -7.06 -8.90 9.32
CA ASN A 31 -7.91 -9.77 10.12
C ASN A 31 -7.50 -11.25 10.02
N ILE A 32 -6.94 -11.64 8.87
CA ILE A 32 -6.42 -12.99 8.63
C ILE A 32 -4.89 -13.03 8.49
N MET A 33 -4.24 -11.87 8.52
CA MET A 33 -2.79 -11.70 8.37
C MET A 33 -2.24 -12.27 7.07
N ASP A 34 -2.97 -12.12 5.96
CA ASP A 34 -2.60 -12.70 4.67
C ASP A 34 -3.00 -11.80 3.49
N TYR A 35 -2.34 -12.01 2.36
CA TYR A 35 -2.65 -11.36 1.08
C TYR A 35 -3.80 -12.06 0.39
N THR A 36 -4.83 -11.30 0.00
CA THR A 36 -6.02 -11.84 -0.66
C THR A 36 -6.48 -10.98 -1.81
N LEU A 37 -7.23 -11.60 -2.73
CA LEU A 37 -8.03 -10.88 -3.71
C LEU A 37 -9.36 -10.48 -3.09
N THR A 38 -9.67 -9.19 -3.13
CA THR A 38 -10.96 -8.65 -2.71
C THR A 38 -11.70 -8.08 -3.92
N PRO A 39 -13.04 -8.18 -3.98
CA PRO A 39 -13.81 -7.61 -5.07
C PRO A 39 -13.70 -6.08 -5.09
N LEU A 40 -13.56 -5.52 -6.29
CA LEU A 40 -13.64 -4.09 -6.56
C LEU A 40 -15.11 -3.66 -6.61
N VAL A 41 -15.68 -3.37 -5.44
CA VAL A 41 -17.10 -2.98 -5.33
C VAL A 41 -17.32 -1.50 -5.68
N MET A 42 -16.39 -0.63 -5.27
CA MET A 42 -16.54 0.82 -5.41
C MET A 42 -15.18 1.51 -5.58
N LEU A 43 -15.16 2.52 -6.44
CA LEU A 43 -14.08 3.49 -6.52
C LEU A 43 -14.44 4.76 -5.78
N GLU A 44 -13.45 5.36 -5.13
CA GLU A 44 -13.56 6.63 -4.42
C GLU A 44 -12.64 7.65 -5.08
N GLU A 45 -13.14 8.88 -5.21
CA GLU A 45 -12.34 10.03 -5.59
C GLU A 45 -12.24 10.98 -4.40
N VAL A 46 -11.00 11.28 -4.00
CA VAL A 46 -10.71 12.18 -2.89
C VAL A 46 -9.68 13.20 -3.33
N ILE A 47 -10.00 14.47 -3.10
CA ILE A 47 -9.08 15.59 -3.31
C ILE A 47 -8.49 15.97 -1.96
N CYS A 48 -7.19 15.74 -1.78
CA CYS A 48 -6.52 15.96 -0.49
C CYS A 48 -5.01 16.21 -0.67
N PRO A 49 -4.31 16.65 0.40
CA PRO A 49 -2.86 16.68 0.39
C PRO A 49 -2.27 15.30 0.08
N SER A 50 -1.27 15.27 -0.79
CA SER A 50 -0.68 14.01 -1.27
C SER A 50 0.84 14.12 -1.38
N LEU A 51 1.50 12.99 -1.26
CA LEU A 51 2.96 12.87 -1.33
C LEU A 51 3.34 12.13 -2.59
N GLN A 52 4.37 12.63 -3.27
CA GLN A 52 5.09 11.83 -4.25
C GLN A 52 6.13 11.00 -3.50
N ILE A 53 5.98 9.69 -3.55
CA ILE A 53 6.93 8.74 -2.97
C ILE A 53 7.73 8.08 -4.09
N ARG A 54 9.03 7.88 -3.84
CA ARG A 54 9.92 7.12 -4.70
C ARG A 54 10.30 5.82 -4.02
N ALA A 55 10.10 4.72 -4.76
CA ALA A 55 10.47 3.36 -4.37
C ALA A 55 11.05 2.65 -5.58
N GLN A 56 12.24 2.05 -5.44
CA GLN A 56 12.89 1.28 -6.50
C GLN A 56 13.03 2.00 -7.86
N GLY A 57 13.23 3.32 -7.83
CA GLY A 57 13.39 4.15 -9.03
C GLY A 57 12.08 4.56 -9.70
N PHE A 58 10.93 4.11 -9.20
CA PHE A 58 9.62 4.55 -9.65
C PHE A 58 9.01 5.57 -8.68
N GLU A 59 8.12 6.41 -9.20
CA GLU A 59 7.47 7.47 -8.44
C GLU A 59 5.95 7.35 -8.52
N PHE A 60 5.30 7.54 -7.38
CA PHE A 60 3.86 7.37 -7.22
C PHE A 60 3.30 8.45 -6.32
N ILE A 61 2.03 8.79 -6.52
CA ILE A 61 1.33 9.77 -5.69
C ILE A 61 0.30 9.03 -4.86
N VAL A 62 0.37 9.25 -3.55
CA VAL A 62 -0.53 8.66 -2.54
C VAL A 62 -1.00 9.75 -1.59
N PRO A 63 -2.22 9.65 -1.02
CA PRO A 63 -2.69 10.61 -0.02
C PRO A 63 -1.74 10.70 1.17
N ALA A 64 -1.47 11.91 1.65
CA ALA A 64 -0.52 12.14 2.74
C ALA A 64 -1.02 11.61 4.08
N ASN A 65 -2.33 11.55 4.27
CA ASN A 65 -2.98 11.03 5.48
C ASN A 65 -3.17 9.50 5.46
N TRP A 66 -2.61 8.80 4.46
CA TRP A 66 -2.63 7.34 4.44
C TRP A 66 -1.45 6.78 5.23
N ASN A 67 -1.63 5.56 5.68
CA ASN A 67 -0.72 4.80 6.48
C ASN A 67 0.06 3.81 5.63
N LEU A 68 1.36 3.66 5.87
CA LEU A 68 2.30 2.77 5.18
C LEU A 68 2.76 1.66 6.13
N LEU A 69 2.74 0.41 5.67
CA LEU A 69 3.36 -0.71 6.37
C LEU A 69 4.89 -0.62 6.27
N VAL A 70 5.55 -0.44 7.40
CA VAL A 70 7.00 -0.39 7.52
C VAL A 70 7.54 -1.64 8.18
N TYR A 71 8.82 -1.89 7.90
CA TYR A 71 9.54 -3.06 8.33
C TYR A 71 10.88 -2.64 8.95
N ASP A 72 11.12 -3.05 10.18
CA ASP A 72 12.43 -2.93 10.82
C ASP A 72 13.33 -4.10 10.41
N ARG A 73 14.46 -3.79 9.77
CA ARG A 73 15.41 -4.79 9.26
C ARG A 73 16.16 -5.53 10.37
N GLU A 74 16.32 -4.93 11.54
CA GLU A 74 17.09 -5.51 12.63
C GLU A 74 16.22 -6.46 13.46
N THR A 75 14.98 -6.06 13.74
CA THR A 75 14.06 -6.82 14.60
C THR A 75 13.04 -7.65 13.82
N SER A 76 12.95 -7.47 12.51
CA SER A 76 11.91 -8.05 11.64
C SER A 76 10.47 -7.67 12.03
N GLN A 77 10.31 -6.62 12.83
CA GLN A 77 9.01 -6.14 13.30
C GLN A 77 8.29 -5.36 12.19
N LEU A 78 6.97 -5.50 12.20
CA LEU A 78 6.07 -4.73 11.36
C LEU A 78 5.47 -3.58 12.17
N ASP A 79 5.40 -2.41 11.56
CA ASP A 79 4.74 -1.25 12.13
C ASP A 79 4.04 -0.45 11.03
N VAL A 80 3.23 0.53 11.41
CA VAL A 80 2.52 1.40 10.48
C VAL A 80 2.80 2.85 10.81
N VAL A 81 3.17 3.61 9.78
CA VAL A 81 3.45 5.05 9.90
C VAL A 81 2.54 5.84 8.96
N GLU A 82 2.08 7.00 9.41
CA GLU A 82 1.37 7.92 8.52
C GLU A 82 2.36 8.51 7.51
N LEU A 83 1.98 8.55 6.23
CA LEU A 83 2.84 9.05 5.16
C LEU A 83 3.24 10.51 5.37
N SER A 84 2.40 11.34 6.00
CA SER A 84 2.73 12.73 6.35
C SER A 84 3.94 12.82 7.30
N GLU A 85 4.11 11.84 8.20
CA GLU A 85 5.26 11.73 9.10
C GLU A 85 6.52 11.24 8.38
N THR A 86 6.37 10.75 7.14
CA THR A 86 7.52 10.27 6.36
C THR A 86 8.33 11.38 5.70
N ALA A 87 7.81 12.61 5.71
CA ALA A 87 8.49 13.76 5.10
C ALA A 87 9.84 14.03 5.76
N GLY A 88 10.90 14.09 4.94
CA GLY A 88 12.27 14.39 5.41
C GLY A 88 12.97 13.25 6.13
N ARG A 89 12.42 12.03 6.10
CA ARG A 89 13.02 10.82 6.68
C ARG A 89 12.98 9.69 5.66
N GLU A 90 13.91 8.75 5.76
CA GLU A 90 13.89 7.51 4.98
C GLU A 90 13.20 6.42 5.81
N PHE A 91 12.30 5.66 5.18
CA PHE A 91 11.65 4.51 5.82
C PHE A 91 11.92 3.26 4.99
N THR A 92 11.94 2.12 5.68
CA THR A 92 11.93 0.82 5.02
C THR A 92 10.51 0.29 4.97
N ALA A 93 9.92 0.23 3.79
CA ALA A 93 8.65 -0.46 3.57
C ALA A 93 8.88 -1.97 3.41
N LEU A 94 7.91 -2.74 3.90
CA LEU A 94 7.77 -4.14 3.49
C LEU A 94 7.31 -4.17 2.03
N THR A 95 8.04 -4.87 1.18
CA THR A 95 7.64 -5.11 -0.21
C THR A 95 7.40 -6.58 -0.43
N TYR A 96 6.31 -6.89 -1.12
CA TYR A 96 6.00 -8.24 -1.55
C TYR A 96 5.43 -8.20 -2.96
N GLY A 97 5.00 -9.34 -3.47
CA GLY A 97 4.50 -9.41 -4.82
C GLY A 97 4.04 -10.81 -5.20
N PRO A 98 3.30 -10.94 -6.31
CA PRO A 98 2.67 -12.20 -6.70
C PRO A 98 3.69 -13.25 -7.16
N ASN A 99 4.86 -12.78 -7.63
CA ASN A 99 5.95 -13.63 -8.11
C ASN A 99 7.15 -13.64 -7.15
N LYS A 100 6.97 -13.19 -5.90
CA LYS A 100 8.05 -13.17 -4.91
C LYS A 100 7.91 -14.33 -3.92
N PRO A 101 8.96 -15.15 -3.74
CA PRO A 101 8.93 -16.22 -2.74
C PRO A 101 9.03 -15.70 -1.29
N TYR A 102 9.56 -14.49 -1.09
CA TYR A 102 9.71 -13.87 0.22
C TYR A 102 9.59 -12.34 0.13
N PRO A 103 9.11 -11.66 1.17
CA PRO A 103 9.10 -10.20 1.20
C PRO A 103 10.52 -9.65 1.32
N THR A 104 10.71 -8.45 0.80
CA THR A 104 11.99 -7.74 0.81
C THR A 104 11.83 -6.33 1.34
N PRO A 105 12.85 -5.74 1.96
CA PRO A 105 12.80 -4.34 2.35
C PRO A 105 13.02 -3.43 1.14
N SER A 106 12.26 -2.34 1.02
CA SER A 106 12.54 -1.25 0.08
C SER A 106 12.62 0.09 0.80
N ILE A 107 13.59 0.91 0.43
CA ILE A 107 13.67 2.28 0.94
C ILE A 107 12.62 3.13 0.22
N ILE A 108 11.84 3.87 1.00
CA ILE A 108 10.86 4.84 0.53
C ILE A 108 11.39 6.23 0.85
N THR A 109 11.33 7.11 -0.14
CA THR A 109 11.71 8.52 0.00
C THR A 109 10.60 9.41 -0.53
N VAL A 110 10.28 10.47 0.22
CA VAL A 110 9.36 11.51 -0.25
C VAL A 110 10.13 12.44 -1.18
N THR A 111 9.65 12.60 -2.41
CA THR A 111 10.28 13.47 -3.41
C THR A 111 9.52 14.77 -3.65
N ASN A 112 8.22 14.79 -3.35
CA ASN A 112 7.39 15.99 -3.54
C ASN A 112 6.15 15.98 -2.63
N TYR A 113 5.54 17.15 -2.45
CA TYR A 113 4.31 17.34 -1.70
C TYR A 113 3.33 18.21 -2.50
N PHE A 114 2.10 17.75 -2.61
CA PHE A 114 1.00 18.45 -3.26
C PHE A 114 -0.03 18.84 -2.20
N LEU A 115 -0.35 20.14 -2.13
CA LEU A 115 -1.40 20.65 -1.24
C LEU A 115 -2.79 20.11 -1.60
N GLU A 116 -3.02 19.93 -2.89
CA GLU A 116 -4.29 19.44 -3.44
C GLU A 116 -3.98 18.52 -4.62
N TYR A 117 -4.39 17.25 -4.51
CA TYR A 117 -4.24 16.27 -5.57
C TYR A 117 -5.46 15.35 -5.59
N LYS A 118 -5.90 15.00 -6.80
CA LYS A 118 -7.05 14.11 -7.02
C LYS A 118 -6.59 12.65 -7.00
N ASN A 119 -6.94 11.94 -5.94
CA ASN A 119 -6.67 10.52 -5.78
C ASN A 119 -7.91 9.72 -6.13
N VAL A 120 -7.77 8.79 -7.07
CA VAL A 120 -8.79 7.79 -7.38
C VAL A 120 -8.27 6.41 -6.97
N GLY A 121 -9.00 5.71 -6.11
CA GLY A 121 -8.60 4.42 -5.56
C GLY A 121 -9.80 3.55 -5.19
N PRO A 122 -9.59 2.27 -4.85
CA PRO A 122 -10.66 1.41 -4.40
C PRO A 122 -11.08 1.79 -2.98
N SER A 123 -12.37 1.58 -2.67
CA SER A 123 -12.83 1.61 -1.28
C SER A 123 -12.24 0.41 -0.51
N LEU A 124 -11.69 0.66 0.67
CA LEU A 124 -11.05 -0.35 1.53
C LEU A 124 -11.80 -0.48 2.84
N ASN A 125 -11.90 -1.71 3.35
CA ASN A 125 -12.42 -1.91 4.70
C ASN A 125 -11.34 -1.62 5.77
N LYS A 126 -11.74 -1.52 7.05
CA LYS A 126 -10.86 -1.17 8.18
C LYS A 126 -9.75 -2.20 8.52
N HIS A 127 -9.73 -3.34 7.85
CA HIS A 127 -8.73 -4.40 8.02
C HIS A 127 -7.81 -4.53 6.80
N GLN A 128 -8.13 -3.83 5.71
CA GLN A 128 -7.43 -3.96 4.45
C GLN A 128 -6.40 -2.86 4.26
N MET A 129 -5.22 -3.27 3.81
CA MET A 129 -4.23 -2.40 3.21
C MET A 129 -4.12 -2.72 1.73
N LEU A 130 -4.19 -1.70 0.89
CA LEU A 130 -4.01 -1.84 -0.54
C LEU A 130 -2.59 -2.31 -0.86
N CYS A 131 -2.45 -3.35 -1.66
CA CYS A 131 -1.20 -3.72 -2.31
C CYS A 131 -0.92 -2.75 -3.46
N HIS A 132 -0.39 -1.57 -3.13
CA HIS A 132 -0.13 -0.51 -4.10
C HIS A 132 1.14 -0.84 -4.90
N PRO A 133 1.06 -1.01 -6.23
CA PRO A 133 2.22 -1.29 -7.07
C PRO A 133 3.32 -0.25 -6.90
N ILE A 134 4.55 -0.75 -6.76
CA ILE A 134 5.79 0.03 -6.85
C ILE A 134 6.69 -0.41 -8.01
N GLY A 135 6.14 -1.24 -8.89
CA GLY A 135 6.81 -1.84 -10.03
C GLY A 135 5.91 -2.91 -10.66
N PRO A 136 6.39 -3.64 -11.68
CA PRO A 136 5.59 -4.62 -12.41
C PRO A 136 5.24 -5.87 -11.60
N ASN A 137 6.02 -6.20 -10.56
CA ASN A 137 5.88 -7.45 -9.80
C ASN A 137 5.88 -7.22 -8.28
N GLU A 138 5.81 -5.96 -7.84
CA GLU A 138 6.06 -5.62 -6.44
C GLU A 138 5.12 -4.52 -5.97
N TRP A 139 4.68 -4.63 -4.72
CA TRP A 139 3.82 -3.67 -4.04
C TRP A 139 4.35 -3.29 -2.66
N ILE A 140 3.88 -2.14 -2.19
CA ILE A 140 3.87 -1.76 -0.78
C ILE A 140 2.44 -1.83 -0.26
N ASN A 141 2.28 -1.85 1.06
CA ASN A 141 0.97 -1.84 1.69
C ASN A 141 0.63 -0.44 2.23
N VAL A 142 -0.45 0.16 1.71
CA VAL A 142 -0.93 1.48 2.14
C VAL A 142 -2.43 1.48 2.42
N SER A 143 -2.91 2.33 3.31
CA SER A 143 -4.34 2.33 3.68
C SER A 143 -4.78 3.66 4.33
N PRO A 144 -6.04 4.07 4.19
CA PRO A 144 -6.59 5.22 4.89
C PRO A 144 -6.83 4.99 6.39
N SER A 145 -6.80 3.74 6.88
CA SER A 145 -7.08 3.44 8.29
C SER A 145 -5.82 3.48 9.14
N ASP A 146 -5.94 3.97 10.38
CA ASP A 146 -4.89 4.04 11.41
C ASP A 146 -5.01 2.93 12.45
N GLY A 147 -6.09 2.14 12.39
CA GLY A 147 -6.44 1.12 13.40
C GLY A 147 -5.59 -0.15 13.34
N PHE A 148 -4.44 -0.14 12.67
CA PHE A 148 -3.62 -1.33 12.41
C PHE A 148 -2.64 -1.69 13.53
N ASN A 149 -2.29 -0.73 14.38
CA ASN A 149 -1.37 -0.96 15.49
C ASN A 149 -1.86 -2.06 16.45
N LYS A 150 -3.17 -2.31 16.53
CA LYS A 150 -3.71 -3.41 17.33
C LYS A 150 -3.48 -4.81 16.72
N TYR A 151 -3.31 -4.89 15.40
CA TYR A 151 -3.02 -6.13 14.68
C TYR A 151 -1.51 -6.39 14.59
N LEU A 152 -0.73 -5.32 14.46
CA LEU A 152 0.72 -5.39 14.24
C LEU A 152 1.55 -5.32 15.51
N LYS A 153 0.92 -5.15 16.68
CA LYS A 153 1.63 -5.13 17.95
C LYS A 153 2.41 -6.44 18.13
N ASP A 154 3.73 -6.32 18.26
CA ASP A 154 4.68 -7.42 18.39
C ASP A 154 4.69 -8.38 17.17
N ALA A 155 4.03 -8.01 16.06
CA ALA A 155 3.98 -8.81 14.84
C ALA A 155 5.28 -8.69 14.07
N THR A 156 5.70 -9.81 13.51
CA THR A 156 6.88 -9.91 12.65
C THR A 156 6.47 -10.29 11.24
N ILE A 157 7.40 -10.14 10.32
CA ILE A 157 7.25 -10.66 8.95
C ILE A 157 6.93 -12.17 8.91
N GLY A 158 7.36 -12.96 9.91
CA GLY A 158 7.10 -14.39 10.00
C GLY A 158 5.61 -14.69 10.22
N ASP A 159 4.94 -13.89 11.05
CA ASP A 159 3.51 -14.03 11.35
C ASP A 159 2.63 -13.80 10.12
N LEU A 160 3.09 -12.97 9.19
CA LEU A 160 2.40 -12.66 7.93
C LEU A 160 2.60 -13.75 6.87
N MET A 161 3.68 -14.52 6.97
CA MET A 161 4.10 -15.50 5.96
C MET A 161 3.88 -16.96 6.41
N GLY A 162 3.42 -17.18 7.65
CA GLY A 162 3.11 -18.50 8.20
C GLY A 162 4.35 -19.36 8.52
N PHE A 163 5.48 -18.74 8.88
CA PHE A 163 6.72 -19.42 9.28
C PHE A 163 6.94 -19.44 10.80
#